data_AF-Q9YDN1-F1
#
_entry.id   AF-Q9YDN1-F1
#
_cell.length_a   1.000
_cell.length_b   1.000
_cell.length_c   1.000
_cell.angle_alpha   90.00
_cell.angle_beta   90.00
_cell.angle_gamma   90.00
#
_symmetry.space_group_name_H-M   'P 1'
#
loop_
_entity.id
_entity.type
_entity.pdbx_description
1 polymer ?
#
loop_
_entity_poly.entity_id
_entity_poly.type
_entity_poly.pdbx_seq_one_letter_code
_entity_poly.pdbx_strand_id
1 'polypeptide(L)'
;MGLGEVAAEVERLLGRVEEVRLEVLRLLNALPYSNCTLDYRWVRNSSGAKYWYWYAVCIVDGRRRHVYLGKAPGERVSEIEKAGRARRLIVLHRRLLKARRRLKAAADRAERVLDAALRDAREALEEAEQALARLKEETARV
;
A
#
# COMPACT_ATOMS: atom_id res chain seq x y z
N MET A 1 0.21 5.09 26.87
CA MET A 1 0.57 5.83 25.66
C MET A 1 -0.32 7.05 25.58
N GLY A 2 0.24 8.25 25.54
CA GLY A 2 -0.51 9.49 25.38
C GLY A 2 -0.98 9.71 23.93
N LEU A 3 -1.99 10.58 23.74
CA LEU A 3 -2.49 10.95 22.40
C LEU A 3 -1.38 11.47 21.47
N GLY A 4 -0.47 12.28 22.00
CA GLY A 4 0.70 12.77 21.24
C GLY A 4 1.67 11.67 20.83
N GLU A 5 1.88 10.66 21.68
CA GLU A 5 2.72 9.49 21.35
C GLU A 5 2.09 8.64 20.25
N VAL A 6 0.76 8.49 20.28
CA VAL A 6 0.02 7.77 19.23
C VAL A 6 0.09 8.50 17.90
N ALA A 7 -0.05 9.84 17.89
CA ALA A 7 0.06 10.62 16.66
C ALA A 7 1.47 10.53 16.03
N ALA A 8 2.52 10.69 16.86
CA ALA A 8 3.90 10.55 16.41
C ALA A 8 4.20 9.14 15.87
N GLU A 9 3.68 8.10 16.53
CA GLU A 9 3.84 6.71 16.08
C GLU A 9 3.12 6.45 14.75
N VAL A 10 1.92 7.02 14.56
CA VAL A 10 1.17 6.94 13.30
C VAL A 10 1.95 7.58 12.16
N GLU A 11 2.49 8.79 12.34
CA GLU A 11 3.30 9.46 11.33
C GLU A 11 4.55 8.66 10.98
N ARG A 12 5.26 8.18 12.00
CA ARG A 12 6.45 7.33 11.84
C ARG A 12 6.14 6.06 11.02
N LEU A 13 5.04 5.37 11.35
CA LEU A 13 4.60 4.18 10.64
C LEU A 13 4.18 4.50 9.20
N LEU A 14 3.49 5.61 8.95
CA LEU A 14 3.11 6.03 7.60
C LEU A 14 4.35 6.29 6.74
N GLY A 15 5.35 7.01 7.28
CA GLY A 15 6.64 7.23 6.62
C GLY A 15 7.35 5.92 6.32
N ARG A 16 7.46 5.03 7.31
CA ARG A 16 8.13 3.72 7.13
C ARG A 16 7.43 2.82 6.11
N VAL A 17 6.10 2.82 6.09
CA VAL A 17 5.31 2.07 5.10
C VAL A 17 5.59 2.59 3.69
N GLU A 18 5.74 3.90 3.52
CA GLU A 18 6.03 4.51 2.23
C GLU A 18 7.46 4.21 1.75
N GLU A 19 8.46 4.31 2.62
CA GLU A 19 9.84 3.92 2.32
C GLU A 19 9.91 2.46 1.82
N VAL A 20 9.34 1.53 2.59
CA VAL A 20 9.35 0.11 2.21
C VAL A 20 8.58 -0.12 0.92
N ARG A 21 7.48 0.61 0.70
CA ARG A 21 6.68 0.52 -0.54
C ARG A 21 7.51 0.93 -1.76
N LEU A 22 8.26 2.02 -1.67
CA LEU A 22 9.13 2.51 -2.74
C LEU A 22 10.27 1.54 -3.02
N GLU A 23 10.88 0.98 -1.97
CA GLU A 23 11.92 -0.04 -2.12
C GLU A 23 11.40 -1.31 -2.79
N VAL A 24 10.20 -1.76 -2.41
CA VAL A 24 9.53 -2.90 -3.07
C VAL A 24 9.26 -2.61 -4.54
N LEU A 25 8.84 -1.38 -4.90
CA LEU A 25 8.67 -0.99 -6.29
C LEU A 25 9.99 -0.96 -7.06
N ARG A 26 11.05 -0.45 -6.46
CA ARG A 26 12.40 -0.45 -7.04
C ARG A 26 12.85 -1.88 -7.35
N LEU A 27 12.70 -2.79 -6.39
CA LEU A 27 13.02 -4.22 -6.57
C LEU A 27 12.14 -4.88 -7.63
N LEU A 28 10.85 -4.56 -7.70
CA LEU A 28 9.96 -5.06 -8.74
C LEU A 28 10.35 -4.61 -10.14
N ASN A 29 10.73 -3.33 -10.29
CA ASN A 29 11.17 -2.75 -11.55
C ASN A 29 12.53 -3.30 -12.02
N ALA A 30 13.39 -3.67 -11.07
CA ALA A 30 14.69 -4.28 -11.36
C ALA A 30 14.61 -5.77 -11.75
N LEU A 31 13.47 -6.43 -11.52
CA LEU A 31 13.31 -7.85 -11.85
C LEU A 31 12.90 -8.01 -13.33
N PRO A 32 13.75 -8.59 -14.18
CA PRO A 32 13.37 -8.92 -15.55
C PRO A 32 12.21 -9.91 -15.52
N TYR A 33 11.28 -9.74 -16.45
CA TYR A 33 10.10 -10.60 -16.59
C TYR A 33 9.19 -10.69 -15.35
N SER A 34 9.23 -9.70 -14.44
CA SER A 34 8.42 -9.65 -13.21
C SER A 34 6.90 -9.73 -13.44
N ASN A 35 6.46 -9.37 -14.64
CA ASN A 35 5.09 -9.41 -15.15
C ASN A 35 4.86 -10.53 -16.17
N CYS A 36 5.76 -11.51 -16.28
CA CYS A 36 5.68 -12.58 -17.25
C CYS A 36 5.51 -13.95 -16.62
N THR A 37 4.95 -14.86 -17.39
CA THR A 37 4.87 -16.30 -17.08
C THR A 37 5.52 -17.10 -18.19
N LEU A 38 6.07 -18.25 -17.85
CA LEU A 38 6.65 -19.17 -18.82
C LEU A 38 5.52 -19.90 -19.58
N ASP A 39 5.63 -20.00 -20.90
CA ASP A 39 4.73 -20.75 -21.78
C ASP A 39 5.55 -21.65 -22.71
N TYR A 40 5.06 -22.88 -22.93
CA TYR A 40 5.74 -23.92 -23.68
C TYR A 40 4.86 -24.34 -24.85
N ARG A 41 5.40 -24.27 -26.07
CA ARG A 41 4.63 -24.55 -27.30
C ARG A 41 5.33 -25.50 -28.23
N TRP A 42 4.58 -26.47 -28.73
CA TRP A 42 4.96 -27.28 -29.87
C TRP A 42 4.62 -26.56 -31.18
N VAL A 43 5.55 -26.60 -32.11
CA VAL A 43 5.38 -26.09 -33.48
C VAL A 43 5.91 -27.11 -34.47
N ARG A 44 5.31 -27.12 -35.66
CA ARG A 44 5.77 -27.92 -36.79
C ARG A 44 6.48 -27.02 -37.79
N ASN A 45 7.61 -27.49 -38.32
CA ASN A 45 8.23 -26.84 -39.47
C ASN A 45 7.52 -27.26 -40.77
N SER A 46 7.96 -26.70 -41.90
CA SER A 46 7.46 -27.04 -43.23
C SER A 46 7.63 -28.51 -43.62
N SER A 47 8.59 -29.23 -43.03
CA SER A 47 8.79 -30.68 -43.24
C SER A 47 7.96 -31.57 -42.30
N GLY A 48 7.08 -31.00 -41.48
CA GLY A 48 6.22 -31.74 -40.55
C GLY A 48 6.89 -32.20 -39.24
N ALA A 49 8.19 -31.94 -39.08
CA ALA A 49 8.92 -32.24 -37.85
C ALA A 49 8.45 -31.34 -36.69
N LYS A 50 8.23 -31.94 -35.52
CA LYS A 50 7.80 -31.24 -34.31
C LYS A 50 9.01 -30.72 -33.52
N TYR A 51 8.96 -29.44 -33.18
CA TYR A 51 9.89 -28.78 -32.28
C TYR A 51 9.11 -28.13 -31.17
N TRP A 52 9.79 -27.85 -30.08
CA TRP A 52 9.23 -27.07 -29.00
C TRP A 52 10.08 -25.84 -28.73
N TYR A 53 9.43 -24.79 -28.28
CA TYR A 53 10.08 -23.56 -27.88
C TYR A 53 9.45 -23.00 -26.61
N TRP A 54 10.26 -22.27 -25.85
CA TRP A 54 9.80 -21.48 -24.73
C TRP A 54 9.43 -20.07 -25.15
N TYR A 55 8.42 -19.54 -24.49
CA TYR A 55 7.98 -18.17 -24.59
C TYR A 55 7.83 -17.57 -23.19
N ALA A 56 8.13 -16.29 -23.03
CA ALA A 56 7.65 -15.50 -21.91
C ALA A 56 6.35 -14.80 -22.32
N VAL A 57 5.30 -14.96 -21.52
CA VAL A 57 4.02 -14.31 -21.71
C VAL A 57 3.93 -13.17 -20.74
N CYS A 58 4.15 -11.95 -21.21
CA CYS A 58 4.23 -10.73 -20.41
C CYS A 58 2.94 -9.92 -20.51
N ILE A 59 2.53 -9.27 -19.42
CA ILE A 59 1.46 -8.28 -19.44
C ILE A 59 2.05 -6.87 -19.43
N VAL A 60 2.00 -6.19 -20.58
CA VAL A 60 2.52 -4.83 -20.77
C VAL A 60 1.34 -3.95 -21.17
N ASP A 61 1.06 -2.90 -20.40
CA ASP A 61 -0.06 -1.98 -20.61
C ASP A 61 -1.42 -2.69 -20.76
N GLY A 62 -1.65 -3.69 -19.92
CA GLY A 62 -2.87 -4.52 -19.94
C GLY A 62 -2.97 -5.49 -21.12
N ARG A 63 -1.98 -5.50 -22.03
CA ARG A 63 -1.95 -6.39 -23.20
C ARG A 63 -0.96 -7.53 -23.01
N ARG A 64 -1.35 -8.72 -23.50
CA ARG A 64 -0.49 -9.90 -23.50
C ARG A 64 0.51 -9.81 -24.65
N ARG A 65 1.80 -9.95 -24.37
CA ARG A 65 2.88 -10.06 -25.35
C ARG A 65 3.63 -11.37 -25.18
N HIS A 66 3.94 -12.02 -26.30
CA HIS A 66 4.73 -13.25 -26.33
C HIS A 66 6.17 -12.90 -26.75
N VAL A 67 7.13 -13.20 -25.89
CA VAL A 67 8.56 -13.03 -26.17
C VAL A 67 9.15 -14.41 -26.38
N TYR A 68 9.70 -14.67 -27.56
CA TYR A 68 10.35 -15.94 -27.88
C TYR A 68 11.66 -16.09 -27.09
N LEU A 69 11.81 -17.21 -26.38
CA LEU A 69 12.98 -17.49 -25.53
C LEU A 69 13.91 -18.54 -26.14
N GLY A 70 13.50 -19.22 -27.21
CA GLY A 70 14.29 -20.27 -27.85
C GLY A 70 14.00 -21.67 -27.32
N LYS A 71 14.77 -22.64 -27.85
CA LYS A 71 14.68 -24.06 -27.50
C LYS A 71 15.42 -24.42 -26.21
N ALA A 72 16.41 -23.64 -25.77
CA ALA A 72 17.14 -23.90 -24.53
C ALA A 72 17.46 -22.58 -23.83
N PRO A 73 16.50 -21.98 -23.11
CA PRO A 73 16.65 -20.60 -22.65
C PRO A 73 17.50 -20.45 -21.39
N GLY A 74 17.92 -21.57 -20.78
CA GLY A 74 18.84 -21.63 -19.65
C GLY A 74 18.53 -20.62 -18.55
N GLU A 75 19.35 -19.58 -18.43
CA GLU A 75 19.22 -18.52 -17.43
C GLU A 75 17.89 -17.77 -17.48
N ARG A 76 17.34 -17.50 -18.67
CA ARG A 76 16.10 -16.70 -18.84
C ARG A 76 14.88 -17.38 -18.22
N VAL A 77 14.82 -18.71 -18.27
CA VAL A 77 13.78 -19.50 -17.60
C VAL A 77 13.90 -19.34 -16.10
N SER A 78 15.10 -19.45 -15.54
CA SER A 78 15.28 -19.27 -14.08
C SER A 78 14.93 -17.85 -13.64
N GLU A 79 15.17 -16.83 -14.45
CA GLU A 79 14.76 -15.44 -14.16
C GLU A 79 13.24 -15.27 -14.14
N ILE A 80 12.53 -15.90 -15.07
CA ILE A 80 11.06 -15.91 -15.10
C ILE A 80 10.50 -16.73 -13.93
N GLU A 81 11.13 -17.84 -13.53
CA GLU A 81 10.74 -18.61 -12.36
C GLU A 81 11.03 -17.85 -11.05
N LYS A 82 12.13 -17.09 -11.00
CA LYS A 82 12.43 -16.12 -9.95
C LYS A 82 11.37 -15.02 -9.85
N ALA A 83 10.46 -14.86 -10.82
CA ALA A 83 9.25 -14.03 -10.67
C ALA A 83 8.31 -14.50 -9.54
N GLY A 84 8.52 -15.70 -8.95
CA GLY A 84 7.95 -16.03 -7.65
C GLY A 84 8.31 -15.02 -6.55
N ARG A 85 9.50 -14.40 -6.62
CA ARG A 85 9.90 -13.24 -5.79
C ARG A 85 9.11 -11.99 -6.14
N ALA A 86 8.86 -11.73 -7.43
CA ALA A 86 8.02 -10.62 -7.87
C ALA A 86 6.58 -10.77 -7.34
N ARG A 87 6.00 -11.98 -7.35
CA ARG A 87 4.67 -12.23 -6.74
C ARG A 87 4.66 -11.90 -5.24
N ARG A 88 5.68 -12.32 -4.49
CA ARG A 88 5.81 -12.00 -3.06
C ARG A 88 5.90 -10.49 -2.83
N LEU A 89 6.71 -9.80 -3.63
CA LEU A 89 6.86 -8.34 -3.59
C LEU A 89 5.55 -7.61 -3.97
N ILE A 90 4.80 -8.07 -4.97
CA ILE A 90 3.48 -7.53 -5.34
C ILE A 90 2.47 -7.71 -4.19
N VAL A 91 2.45 -8.89 -3.56
CA VAL A 91 1.58 -9.14 -2.41
C VAL A 91 1.96 -8.22 -1.25
N LEU A 92 3.26 -8.08 -0.97
CA LEU A 92 3.77 -7.17 0.07
C LEU A 92 3.38 -5.72 -0.24
N HIS A 93 3.60 -5.25 -1.46
CA HIS A 93 3.21 -3.91 -1.91
C HIS A 93 1.72 -3.62 -1.68
N ARG A 94 0.85 -4.57 -2.07
CA ARG A 94 -0.60 -4.46 -1.84
C ARG A 94 -0.96 -4.42 -0.36
N ARG A 95 -0.29 -5.23 0.47
CA ARG A 95 -0.47 -5.23 1.93
C ARG A 95 -0.07 -3.89 2.53
N LEU A 96 1.07 -3.33 2.13
CA LEU A 96 1.55 -2.01 2.57
C LEU A 96 0.56 -0.90 2.18
N LEU A 97 0.05 -0.88 0.94
CA LEU A 97 -0.99 0.06 0.52
C LEU A 97 -2.28 -0.06 1.33
N LYS A 98 -2.67 -1.29 1.69
CA LYS A 98 -3.85 -1.53 2.54
C LYS A 98 -3.61 -1.05 3.97
N ALA A 99 -2.44 -1.33 4.54
CA ALA A 99 -2.05 -0.87 5.87
C ALA A 99 -2.02 0.65 5.94
N ARG A 100 -1.37 1.32 4.98
CA ARG A 100 -1.33 2.79 4.87
C ARG A 100 -2.72 3.40 4.86
N ARG A 101 -3.62 2.89 4.01
CA ARG A 101 -5.00 3.38 3.92
C ARG A 101 -5.75 3.24 5.24
N ARG A 102 -5.60 2.11 5.92
CA ARG A 102 -6.25 1.85 7.21
C ARG A 102 -5.73 2.78 8.30
N LEU A 103 -4.40 2.95 8.36
CA LEU A 103 -3.74 3.79 9.35
C LEU A 103 -4.15 5.25 9.17
N LYS A 104 -4.11 5.77 7.94
CA LYS A 104 -4.57 7.12 7.63
C LYS A 104 -6.06 7.32 7.98
N ALA A 105 -6.93 6.40 7.55
CA ALA A 105 -8.35 6.51 7.85
C ALA A 105 -8.66 6.43 9.36
N ALA A 106 -7.84 5.71 10.14
CA ALA A 106 -7.96 5.67 11.59
C ALA A 106 -7.52 7.00 12.23
N ALA A 107 -6.40 7.56 11.76
CA ALA A 107 -5.92 8.87 12.19
C ALA A 107 -6.95 9.97 11.91
N ASP A 108 -7.45 10.06 10.68
CA ASP A 108 -8.45 11.05 10.28
C ASP A 108 -9.75 10.93 11.10
N ARG A 109 -10.12 9.71 11.53
CA ARG A 109 -11.28 9.50 12.41
C ARG A 109 -11.00 9.96 13.83
N ALA A 110 -9.83 9.65 14.37
CA ALA A 110 -9.45 10.05 15.72
C ALA A 110 -9.39 11.58 15.84
N GLU A 111 -8.79 12.25 14.85
CA GLU A 111 -8.74 13.71 14.75
C GLU A 111 -10.16 14.32 14.80
N ARG A 112 -11.08 13.85 13.95
CA ARG A 112 -12.47 14.34 13.95
C ARG A 112 -13.19 14.16 15.30
N VAL A 113 -12.97 13.03 15.97
CA VAL A 113 -13.59 12.76 17.28
C VAL A 113 -13.02 13.69 18.35
N LEU A 114 -11.72 13.93 18.33
CA LEU A 114 -11.06 14.83 19.27
C LEU A 114 -11.49 16.28 19.05
N ASP A 115 -11.57 16.73 17.80
CA ASP A 115 -12.03 18.08 17.46
C ASP A 115 -13.47 18.33 17.91
N ALA A 116 -14.35 17.34 17.74
CA ALA A 116 -15.72 17.42 18.23
C ALA A 116 -15.75 17.50 19.76
N ALA A 117 -15.05 16.60 20.45
CA ALA A 117 -15.00 16.61 21.92
C ALA A 117 -14.40 17.90 22.49
N LEU A 118 -13.38 18.47 21.83
CA LEU A 118 -12.79 19.74 22.22
C LEU A 118 -13.74 20.91 22.02
N ARG A 119 -14.57 20.88 20.97
CA ARG A 119 -15.62 21.87 20.75
C ARG A 119 -16.66 21.80 21.86
N ASP A 120 -17.21 20.61 22.10
CA ASP A 120 -18.23 20.40 23.13
C ASP A 120 -17.72 20.82 24.51
N ALA A 121 -16.48 20.49 24.84
CA ALA A 121 -15.86 20.88 26.11
C ALA A 121 -15.66 22.40 26.25
N ARG A 122 -15.35 23.11 25.15
CA ARG A 122 -15.22 24.58 25.14
C ARG A 122 -16.57 25.25 25.33
N GLU A 123 -17.60 24.77 24.62
CA GLU A 123 -18.96 25.27 24.77
C GLU A 123 -19.44 25.08 26.22
N ALA A 124 -19.28 23.87 26.78
CA ALA A 124 -19.64 23.60 28.17
C ALA A 124 -18.86 24.45 29.18
N LEU A 125 -17.57 24.73 28.93
CA LEU A 125 -16.77 25.60 29.79
C LEU A 125 -17.27 27.04 29.74
N GLU A 126 -17.55 27.57 28.54
CA GLU A 126 -18.06 28.93 28.37
C GLU A 126 -19.42 29.10 29.06
N GLU A 127 -20.34 28.14 28.91
CA GLU A 127 -21.62 28.13 29.60
C GLU A 127 -21.44 28.14 31.13
N ALA A 128 -20.54 27.31 31.65
CA ALA A 128 -20.26 27.24 33.09
C ALA A 128 -19.65 28.55 33.62
N GLU A 129 -18.74 29.17 32.87
CA GLU A 129 -18.13 30.46 33.23
C GLU A 129 -19.18 31.58 33.26
N GLN A 130 -20.07 31.64 32.27
CA GLN A 130 -21.17 32.60 32.23
C GLN A 130 -22.15 32.39 33.39
N ALA A 131 -22.52 31.14 33.68
CA ALA A 131 -23.40 30.81 34.80
C ALA A 131 -22.79 31.22 36.14
N LEU A 132 -21.50 30.92 36.34
CA LEU A 132 -20.77 31.31 37.54
C LEU A 132 -20.68 32.84 37.70
N ALA A 133 -20.47 33.57 36.61
CA ALA A 133 -20.46 35.03 36.63
C ALA A 133 -21.81 35.60 37.09
N ARG A 134 -22.93 35.10 36.55
CA ARG A 134 -24.29 35.49 36.96
C ARG A 134 -24.53 35.24 38.44
N LEU A 135 -24.19 34.05 38.94
CA LEU A 135 -24.34 33.70 40.35
C LEU A 135 -23.53 34.64 41.26
N LYS A 136 -22.30 35.00 40.86
CA LYS A 136 -21.49 35.96 41.62
C LYS A 136 -22.14 37.33 41.70
N GLU A 137 -22.71 37.82 40.60
CA GLU A 137 -23.43 39.10 40.57
C GLU A 137 -24.70 39.08 41.44
N GLU A 138 -25.45 37.98 41.42
CA GLU A 138 -26.63 37.80 42.27
C GLU A 138 -26.25 37.79 43.75
N THR A 139 -25.19 37.06 44.11
CA THR A 139 -24.72 36.95 45.51
C THR A 139 -24.15 38.28 46.03
N ALA A 140 -23.59 39.13 45.17
CA ALA A 140 -23.07 40.44 45.55
C ALA A 140 -24.14 41.52 45.75
N ARG A 141 -25.40 41.24 45.37
CA ARG A 141 -26.56 42.15 45.53
C ARG A 141 -27.38 41.89 46.80
N VAL A 142 -27.04 40.84 47.56
CA VAL A 142 -27.66 40.44 48.83
C VAL A 142 -26.78 40.89 49.98
#